data_AF-A0A7T0WEW6-F1
#
_entry.id   AF-A0A7T0WEW6-F1
#
_cell.length_a   1.000
_cell.length_b   1.000
_cell.length_c   1.000
_cell.angle_alpha   90.00
_cell.angle_beta   90.00
_cell.angle_gamma   90.00
#
_symmetry.space_group_name_H-M   'P 1'
#
loop_
_entity.id
_entity.type
_entity.pdbx_description
1 polymer ?
#
loop_
_entity_poly.entity_id
_entity_poly.type
_entity_poly.pdbx_seq_one_letter_code
_entity_poly.pdbx_strand_id
1 'polypeptide(L)'
;MKRILNLAAVGLMVTCTAHAQSYPSEAVTLVVPYGPGGASDLAGRALAESAREFLGEPITVSNQSGAGGMTGARAVSESEPDGYTLLLARVGMALSPAVNENSSVDWDEYTFLGSLEATPMILAVAEDSPYESVEELLEGVESNPGAMAYAASGATAIDGFTVQTLLSDAGMDPLSAATLVPFRGGGALATALLGGHVDFLAIAAGSLMPHIESGDMRPLMVYAPERMDSLPDVPTAEELGYELAGQVVGWSALYGPPNLPEEVVTTWDGVLAEVAESDTWLSRADDRGSISTIGSVDMATYAEEQYEFYRGLAEEFGYLE
;
A
#
# COMPACT_ATOMS: atom_id res chain seq x y z
N MET A 1 78.13 -30.50 -37.87
CA MET A 1 76.68 -30.75 -37.94
C MET A 1 76.15 -30.95 -36.52
N LYS A 2 75.52 -29.94 -35.92
CA LYS A 2 74.74 -30.08 -34.68
C LYS A 2 73.48 -29.24 -34.83
N ARG A 3 72.33 -29.91 -35.01
CA ARG A 3 70.99 -29.30 -35.03
C ARG A 3 70.43 -29.42 -33.62
N ILE A 4 70.12 -28.28 -32.99
CA ILE A 4 69.39 -28.21 -31.72
C ILE A 4 67.92 -27.98 -32.11
N LEU A 5 67.06 -28.94 -31.74
CA LEU A 5 65.61 -28.89 -31.95
C LEU A 5 64.97 -28.01 -30.86
N ASN A 6 64.21 -27.00 -31.28
CA ASN A 6 63.26 -26.29 -30.44
C ASN A 6 61.99 -27.13 -30.30
N LEU A 7 61.54 -27.36 -29.06
CA LEU A 7 60.21 -27.89 -28.76
C LEU A 7 59.43 -26.80 -28.03
N ALA A 8 58.53 -26.13 -28.74
CA ALA A 8 57.58 -25.17 -28.17
C ALA A 8 56.26 -25.92 -27.90
N ALA A 9 55.91 -26.09 -26.63
CA ALA A 9 54.62 -26.61 -26.21
C ALA A 9 53.62 -25.45 -26.15
N VAL A 10 52.65 -25.44 -27.08
CA VAL A 10 51.52 -24.50 -27.07
C VAL A 10 50.43 -25.09 -26.17
N GLY A 11 50.23 -24.49 -25.00
CA GLY A 11 49.13 -24.82 -24.09
C GLY A 11 47.83 -24.22 -24.59
N LEU A 12 46.83 -25.07 -24.86
CA LEU A 12 45.48 -24.69 -25.24
C LEU A 12 44.74 -24.19 -23.99
N MET A 13 44.63 -22.87 -23.79
CA MET A 13 43.75 -22.29 -22.78
C MET A 13 42.31 -22.38 -23.30
N VAL A 14 41.54 -23.34 -22.78
CA VAL A 14 40.09 -23.39 -22.96
C VAL A 14 39.50 -22.32 -22.03
N THR A 15 39.19 -21.15 -22.59
CA THR A 15 38.38 -20.14 -21.91
C THR A 15 36.94 -20.66 -21.87
N CYS A 16 36.51 -21.16 -20.71
CA CYS A 16 35.08 -21.32 -20.44
C CYS A 16 34.47 -19.92 -20.38
N THR A 17 33.69 -19.56 -21.40
CA THR A 17 32.77 -18.43 -21.33
C THR A 17 31.68 -18.80 -20.33
N ALA A 18 31.81 -18.34 -19.09
CA ALA A 18 30.69 -18.30 -18.16
C ALA A 18 29.58 -17.48 -18.85
N HIS A 19 28.52 -18.14 -19.29
CA HIS A 19 27.31 -17.44 -19.68
C HIS A 19 26.71 -16.92 -18.39
N ALA A 20 26.67 -15.59 -18.20
CA ALA A 20 25.85 -15.00 -17.17
C ALA A 20 24.44 -15.57 -17.33
N GLN A 21 23.90 -16.20 -16.29
CA GLN A 21 22.50 -16.61 -16.31
C GLN A 21 21.68 -15.32 -16.34
N SER A 22 20.76 -15.22 -17.29
CA SER A 22 19.81 -14.10 -17.36
C SER A 22 18.96 -14.10 -16.10
N TYR A 23 18.78 -12.92 -15.49
CA TYR A 23 17.84 -12.77 -14.39
C TYR A 23 16.38 -12.94 -14.88
N PRO A 24 15.50 -13.57 -14.08
CA PRO A 24 15.80 -14.43 -12.94
C PRO A 24 16.16 -15.86 -13.38
N SER A 25 17.00 -16.55 -12.61
CA SER A 25 17.32 -17.97 -12.81
C SER A 25 16.86 -18.88 -11.66
N GLU A 26 16.14 -18.31 -10.70
CA GLU A 26 15.54 -18.98 -9.56
C GLU A 26 14.36 -18.18 -9.01
N ALA A 27 13.69 -18.73 -7.99
CA ALA A 27 12.49 -18.14 -7.41
C ALA A 27 12.77 -16.76 -6.77
N VAL A 28 11.91 -15.78 -7.05
CA VAL A 28 11.92 -14.48 -6.36
C VAL A 28 11.09 -14.57 -5.08
N THR A 29 11.60 -14.03 -3.99
CA THR A 29 10.86 -13.88 -2.74
C THR A 29 10.20 -12.50 -2.70
N LEU A 30 8.87 -12.49 -2.59
CA LEU A 30 8.10 -11.28 -2.34
C LEU A 30 7.77 -11.19 -0.85
N VAL A 31 8.44 -10.28 -0.15
CA VAL A 31 8.18 -9.97 1.25
C VAL A 31 6.92 -9.13 1.34
N VAL A 32 5.93 -9.62 2.09
CA VAL A 32 4.73 -8.87 2.45
C VAL A 32 4.89 -8.44 3.91
N PRO A 33 4.97 -7.13 4.22
CA PRO A 33 5.31 -6.65 5.56
C PRO A 33 4.15 -6.72 6.57
N TYR A 34 3.14 -7.55 6.31
CA TYR A 34 1.93 -7.68 7.11
C TYR A 34 1.50 -9.16 7.24
N GLY A 35 0.60 -9.42 8.17
CA GLY A 35 0.09 -10.77 8.43
C GLY A 35 -0.68 -11.38 7.25
N PRO A 36 -0.76 -12.73 7.17
CA PRO A 36 -1.46 -13.43 6.10
C PRO A 36 -2.96 -13.17 6.12
N GLY A 37 -3.61 -13.21 4.95
CA GLY A 37 -5.05 -13.01 4.77
C GLY A 37 -5.53 -11.56 4.82
N GLY A 38 -4.65 -10.59 5.12
CA GLY A 38 -4.96 -9.16 5.00
C GLY A 38 -4.79 -8.62 3.58
N ALA A 39 -5.19 -7.36 3.35
CA ALA A 39 -5.13 -6.71 2.03
C ALA A 39 -3.75 -6.84 1.34
N SER A 40 -2.67 -6.58 2.07
CA SER A 40 -1.30 -6.72 1.54
C SER A 40 -0.97 -8.17 1.14
N ASP A 41 -1.37 -9.17 1.93
CA ASP A 41 -1.12 -10.57 1.58
C ASP A 41 -1.89 -10.99 0.32
N LEU A 42 -3.14 -10.56 0.20
CA LEU A 42 -3.97 -10.83 -0.97
C LEU A 42 -3.41 -10.15 -2.22
N ALA A 43 -2.99 -8.88 -2.13
CA ALA A 43 -2.34 -8.16 -3.22
C ALA A 43 -1.02 -8.82 -3.64
N GLY A 44 -0.17 -9.23 -2.69
CA GLY A 44 1.09 -9.91 -2.99
C GLY A 44 0.90 -11.28 -3.64
N ARG A 45 -0.15 -12.02 -3.25
CA ARG A 45 -0.51 -13.30 -3.90
C ARG A 45 -1.08 -13.10 -5.29
N ALA A 46 -1.90 -12.08 -5.52
CA ALA A 46 -2.37 -11.71 -6.86
C ALA A 46 -1.19 -11.28 -7.76
N LEU A 47 -0.27 -10.48 -7.18
CA LEU A 47 1.14 -10.30 -7.54
C LEU A 47 1.75 -11.56 -8.17
N ALA A 48 2.04 -12.49 -7.28
CA ALA A 48 2.75 -13.72 -7.57
C ALA A 48 2.04 -14.63 -8.58
N GLU A 49 0.71 -14.66 -8.57
CA GLU A 49 -0.10 -15.44 -9.51
C GLU A 49 0.00 -14.85 -10.93
N SER A 50 -0.19 -13.54 -11.06
CA SER A 50 -0.29 -12.84 -12.35
C SER A 50 1.07 -12.65 -13.03
N ALA A 51 2.13 -12.37 -12.26
CA ALA A 51 3.46 -12.13 -12.80
C ALA A 51 4.20 -13.41 -13.20
N ARG A 52 3.76 -14.59 -12.73
CA ARG A 52 4.50 -15.85 -12.88
C ARG A 52 4.77 -16.23 -14.33
N GLU A 53 3.80 -16.07 -15.22
CA GLU A 53 3.95 -16.47 -16.62
C GLU A 53 4.90 -15.55 -17.40
N PHE A 54 4.97 -14.28 -17.01
CA PHE A 54 5.81 -13.26 -17.65
C PHE A 54 7.24 -13.25 -17.09
N LEU A 55 7.40 -13.48 -15.78
CA LEU A 55 8.70 -13.54 -15.12
C LEU A 55 9.46 -14.85 -15.45
N GLY A 56 8.73 -15.94 -15.73
CA GLY A 56 9.30 -17.25 -16.07
C GLY A 56 9.78 -18.08 -14.87
N GLU A 57 9.93 -17.45 -13.70
CA GLU A 57 10.28 -18.09 -12.43
C GLU A 57 9.18 -17.88 -11.38
N PRO A 58 9.03 -18.77 -10.38
CA PRO A 58 7.99 -18.65 -9.37
C PRO A 58 8.29 -17.50 -8.39
N ILE A 59 7.23 -16.84 -7.93
CA ILE A 59 7.29 -15.82 -6.88
C ILE A 59 6.76 -16.42 -5.57
N THR A 60 7.60 -16.44 -4.53
CA THR A 60 7.24 -16.96 -3.20
C THR A 60 6.86 -15.81 -2.28
N VAL A 61 5.61 -15.80 -1.81
CA VAL A 61 5.13 -14.80 -0.84
C VAL A 61 5.58 -15.16 0.57
N SER A 62 6.26 -14.25 1.25
CA SER A 62 6.74 -14.39 2.63
C SER A 62 6.24 -13.25 3.51
N ASN A 63 5.36 -13.57 4.47
CA ASN A 63 4.82 -12.57 5.39
C ASN A 63 5.82 -12.26 6.53
N GLN A 64 6.26 -11.01 6.63
CA GLN A 64 7.17 -10.52 7.67
C GLN A 64 6.56 -9.31 8.39
N SER A 65 5.66 -9.57 9.34
CA SER A 65 4.96 -8.54 10.10
C SER A 65 5.79 -7.98 11.26
N GLY A 66 5.64 -6.68 11.55
CA GLY A 66 6.20 -6.05 12.74
C GLY A 66 6.36 -4.55 12.54
N ALA A 67 6.24 -3.77 13.63
CA ALA A 67 6.46 -2.31 13.63
C ALA A 67 5.73 -1.55 12.49
N GLY A 68 4.44 -1.81 12.27
CA GLY A 68 3.69 -1.15 11.19
C GLY A 68 4.10 -1.55 9.77
N GLY A 69 4.86 -2.63 9.63
CA GLY A 69 5.43 -3.11 8.36
C GLY A 69 6.93 -2.84 8.22
N MET A 70 7.48 -1.97 9.07
CA MET A 70 8.88 -1.56 8.97
C MET A 70 9.87 -2.71 9.21
N THR A 71 9.48 -3.78 9.92
CA THR A 71 10.34 -4.97 10.08
C THR A 71 10.62 -5.65 8.73
N GLY A 72 9.59 -5.95 7.94
CA GLY A 72 9.76 -6.54 6.62
C GLY A 72 10.36 -5.56 5.62
N ALA A 73 9.98 -4.28 5.72
CA ALA A 73 10.50 -3.22 4.85
C ALA A 73 12.02 -3.03 5.01
N ARG A 74 12.51 -3.02 6.26
CA ARG A 74 13.94 -2.96 6.57
C ARG A 74 14.66 -4.21 6.07
N ALA A 75 14.09 -5.40 6.28
CA ALA A 75 14.70 -6.65 5.85
C ALA A 75 14.94 -6.69 4.33
N VAL A 76 14.04 -6.10 3.53
CA VAL A 76 14.25 -5.96 2.07
C VAL A 76 15.28 -4.87 1.74
N SER A 77 15.21 -3.71 2.37
CA SER A 77 16.19 -2.63 2.13
C SER A 77 17.64 -3.07 2.45
N GLU A 78 17.84 -3.92 3.46
CA GLU A 78 19.15 -4.49 3.82
C GLU A 78 19.53 -5.75 3.03
N SER A 79 18.69 -6.23 2.11
CA SER A 79 18.95 -7.45 1.32
C SER A 79 19.92 -7.21 0.14
N GLU A 80 20.42 -8.29 -0.45
CA GLU A 80 21.31 -8.20 -1.61
C GLU A 80 20.56 -7.56 -2.79
N PRO A 81 21.13 -6.56 -3.49
CA PRO A 81 20.48 -5.91 -4.62
C PRO A 81 20.59 -6.75 -5.90
N ASP A 82 20.10 -7.98 -5.85
CA ASP A 82 20.14 -8.94 -6.96
C ASP A 82 18.76 -9.22 -7.57
N GLY A 83 17.70 -8.65 -6.99
CA GLY A 83 16.32 -8.79 -7.44
C GLY A 83 15.59 -10.04 -6.93
N TYR A 84 16.22 -10.90 -6.13
CA TYR A 84 15.56 -12.11 -5.62
C TYR A 84 14.81 -11.89 -4.31
N THR A 85 14.97 -10.73 -3.67
CA THR A 85 14.17 -10.31 -2.52
C THR A 85 13.55 -8.95 -2.81
N LEU A 86 12.23 -8.94 -2.95
CA LEU A 86 11.44 -7.73 -3.24
C LEU A 86 10.40 -7.49 -2.16
N LEU A 87 9.90 -6.27 -2.09
CA LEU A 87 8.91 -5.83 -1.12
C LEU A 87 7.59 -5.52 -1.83
N LEU A 88 6.50 -6.09 -1.32
CA LEU A 88 5.18 -5.53 -1.57
C LEU A 88 4.98 -4.32 -0.66
N ALA A 89 5.35 -3.16 -1.17
CA ALA A 89 5.22 -1.89 -0.47
C ALA A 89 3.75 -1.47 -0.33
N ARG A 90 3.46 -0.70 0.71
CA ARG A 90 2.16 -0.10 1.03
C ARG A 90 2.42 1.30 1.59
N VAL A 91 1.37 2.09 1.78
CA VAL A 91 1.39 3.43 2.39
C VAL A 91 2.34 3.58 3.59
N GLY A 92 2.41 2.57 4.45
CA GLY A 92 3.32 2.56 5.61
C GLY A 92 4.80 2.81 5.30
N MET A 93 5.26 2.52 4.08
CA MET A 93 6.65 2.76 3.65
C MET A 93 6.98 4.24 3.43
N ALA A 94 5.97 5.08 3.14
CA ALA A 94 6.12 6.53 3.12
C ALA A 94 5.64 7.15 4.44
N LEU A 95 4.50 6.68 4.96
CA LEU A 95 3.84 7.24 6.14
C LEU A 95 4.66 7.03 7.42
N SER A 96 5.15 5.82 7.69
CA SER A 96 5.86 5.55 8.95
C SER A 96 7.11 6.42 9.16
N PRO A 97 8.02 6.57 8.18
CA PRO A 97 9.13 7.51 8.32
C PRO A 97 8.67 8.97 8.38
N ALA A 98 7.55 9.33 7.74
CA ALA A 98 7.02 10.69 7.80
C ALA A 98 6.59 11.09 9.23
N VAL A 99 6.00 10.16 10.00
CA VAL A 99 5.42 10.43 11.32
C VAL A 99 6.29 9.97 12.50
N ASN A 100 7.41 9.31 12.24
CA ASN A 100 8.32 8.80 13.27
C ASN A 100 9.78 8.99 12.86
N GLU A 101 10.46 9.95 13.49
CA GLU A 101 11.86 10.28 13.24
C GLU A 101 12.85 9.13 13.57
N ASN A 102 12.39 8.11 14.31
CA ASN A 102 13.17 6.91 14.62
C ASN A 102 12.74 5.71 13.76
N SER A 103 12.16 5.95 12.59
CA SER A 103 11.85 4.88 11.64
C SER A 103 13.11 4.05 11.33
N SER A 104 12.94 2.74 11.17
CA SER A 104 14.07 1.83 11.02
C SER A 104 14.68 1.81 9.62
N VAL A 105 14.01 2.44 8.66
CA VAL A 105 14.38 2.65 7.26
C VAL A 105 13.56 3.84 6.74
N ASP A 106 14.19 4.68 5.91
CA ASP A 106 13.56 5.86 5.30
C ASP A 106 12.80 5.50 4.02
N TRP A 107 11.96 6.41 3.54
CA TRP A 107 11.05 6.15 2.41
C TRP A 107 11.80 5.97 1.08
N ASP A 108 13.00 6.53 0.95
CA ASP A 108 13.84 6.58 -0.25
C ASP A 108 14.97 5.52 -0.26
N GLU A 109 15.06 4.68 0.77
CA GLU A 109 16.04 3.58 0.90
C GLU A 109 15.63 2.33 0.10
N TYR A 110 15.10 2.53 -1.11
CA TYR A 110 14.55 1.50 -2.00
C TYR A 110 14.82 1.81 -3.47
N THR A 111 14.77 0.77 -4.31
CA THR A 111 14.54 0.94 -5.74
C THR A 111 13.04 0.78 -6.02
N PHE A 112 12.39 1.80 -6.57
CA PHE A 112 10.96 1.76 -6.92
C PHE A 112 10.78 1.07 -8.27
N LEU A 113 10.21 -0.14 -8.31
CA LEU A 113 9.99 -0.89 -9.55
C LEU A 113 8.64 -0.54 -10.20
N GLY A 114 7.64 -0.17 -9.42
CA GLY A 114 6.37 0.31 -9.97
C GLY A 114 5.23 0.32 -8.98
N SER A 115 4.23 1.14 -9.23
CA SER A 115 2.96 1.07 -8.51
C SER A 115 2.18 -0.18 -8.95
N LEU A 116 1.29 -0.65 -8.09
CA LEU A 116 0.47 -1.84 -8.35
C LEU A 116 -1.01 -1.50 -8.34
N GLU A 117 -1.50 -0.99 -7.23
CA GLU A 117 -2.92 -0.64 -7.09
C GLU A 117 -3.12 0.51 -6.10
N ALA A 118 -4.15 1.30 -6.36
CA ALA A 118 -4.79 2.16 -5.38
C ALA A 118 -5.87 1.37 -4.63
N THR A 119 -6.02 1.64 -3.33
CA THR A 119 -7.03 1.05 -2.46
C THR A 119 -7.92 2.18 -1.94
N PRO A 120 -9.08 2.43 -2.58
CA PRO A 120 -10.12 3.30 -2.07
C PRO A 120 -10.45 3.06 -0.60
N MET A 121 -10.78 4.13 0.10
CA MET A 121 -11.32 4.07 1.46
C MET A 121 -12.77 4.55 1.47
N ILE A 122 -13.55 4.12 2.45
CA ILE A 122 -14.96 4.44 2.57
C ILE A 122 -15.23 4.92 4.00
N LEU A 123 -15.84 6.09 4.12
CA LEU A 123 -16.47 6.57 5.35
C LEU A 123 -17.82 5.86 5.49
N ALA A 124 -18.05 5.20 6.62
CA ALA A 124 -19.29 4.48 6.86
C ALA A 124 -19.78 4.59 8.30
N VAL A 125 -21.08 4.41 8.45
CA VAL A 125 -21.80 4.27 9.72
C VAL A 125 -22.58 2.94 9.72
N ALA A 126 -23.05 2.50 10.89
CA ALA A 126 -23.98 1.37 10.98
C ALA A 126 -25.30 1.70 10.27
N GLU A 127 -26.04 0.70 9.78
CA GLU A 127 -27.31 0.93 9.07
C GLU A 127 -28.36 1.69 9.91
N ASP A 128 -28.41 1.42 11.21
CA ASP A 128 -29.33 2.03 12.18
C ASP A 128 -28.86 3.39 12.71
N SER A 129 -27.73 3.89 12.21
CA SER A 129 -27.23 5.23 12.50
C SER A 129 -28.24 6.31 12.10
N PRO A 130 -28.40 7.38 12.90
CA PRO A 130 -29.24 8.51 12.52
C PRO A 130 -28.64 9.38 11.41
N TYR A 131 -27.38 9.15 11.03
CA TYR A 131 -26.66 9.95 10.04
C TYR A 131 -26.75 9.30 8.66
N GLU A 132 -27.37 9.99 7.71
CA GLU A 132 -27.60 9.50 6.35
C GLU A 132 -26.65 10.12 5.31
N SER A 133 -25.93 11.18 5.69
CA SER A 133 -24.94 11.86 4.85
C SER A 133 -23.68 12.26 5.64
N VAL A 134 -22.64 12.68 4.93
CA VAL A 134 -21.40 13.20 5.55
C VAL A 134 -21.68 14.48 6.33
N GLU A 135 -22.51 15.36 5.79
CA GLU A 135 -22.90 16.62 6.44
C GLU A 135 -23.61 16.36 7.76
N GLU A 136 -24.58 15.43 7.80
CA GLU A 136 -25.29 15.07 9.03
C GLU A 136 -24.34 14.47 10.08
N LEU A 137 -23.40 13.63 9.64
CA LEU A 137 -22.37 13.08 10.52
C LEU A 137 -21.49 14.19 11.11
N LEU A 138 -21.01 15.13 10.28
CA LEU A 138 -20.15 16.24 10.72
C LEU A 138 -20.90 17.22 11.62
N GLU A 139 -22.18 17.51 11.36
CA GLU A 139 -23.04 18.28 12.26
C GLU A 139 -23.17 17.59 13.63
N GLY A 140 -23.29 16.26 13.64
CA GLY A 140 -23.28 15.45 14.87
C GLY A 140 -21.98 15.58 15.66
N VAL A 141 -20.84 15.50 14.98
CA VAL A 141 -19.51 15.65 15.58
C VAL A 141 -19.32 17.07 16.14
N GLU A 142 -19.67 18.11 15.37
CA GLU A 142 -19.52 19.51 15.77
C GLU A 142 -20.41 19.86 16.97
N SER A 143 -21.61 19.29 17.03
CA SER A 143 -22.59 19.57 18.10
C SER A 143 -22.13 19.13 19.49
N ASN A 144 -21.27 18.12 19.58
CA ASN A 144 -20.75 17.61 20.85
C ASN A 144 -19.33 17.04 20.70
N PRO A 145 -18.31 17.92 20.60
CA PRO A 145 -16.93 17.52 20.34
C PRO A 145 -16.42 16.51 21.37
N GLY A 146 -15.82 15.42 20.86
CA GLY A 146 -15.26 14.31 21.64
C GLY A 146 -16.28 13.27 22.10
N ALA A 147 -17.59 13.49 21.89
CA ALA A 147 -18.61 12.53 22.31
C ALA A 147 -18.77 11.35 21.34
N MET A 148 -18.65 11.62 20.03
CA MET A 148 -18.66 10.58 19.01
C MET A 148 -17.30 9.89 18.93
N ALA A 149 -17.32 8.59 18.65
CA ALA A 149 -16.14 7.76 18.54
C ALA A 149 -15.98 7.20 17.12
N TYR A 150 -14.74 7.07 16.66
CA TYR A 150 -14.42 6.37 15.43
C TYR A 150 -13.39 5.27 15.65
N ALA A 151 -13.48 4.21 14.85
CA ALA A 151 -12.52 3.11 14.89
C ALA A 151 -11.35 3.38 13.95
N ALA A 152 -10.11 3.24 14.44
CA ALA A 152 -8.89 3.27 13.64
C ALA A 152 -7.82 2.34 14.21
N SER A 153 -6.82 1.98 13.41
CA SER A 153 -5.72 1.12 13.84
C SER A 153 -4.67 1.84 14.67
N GLY A 154 -4.62 3.16 14.55
CA GLY A 154 -3.82 4.08 15.33
C GLY A 154 -4.05 5.50 14.86
N ALA A 155 -3.70 6.47 15.69
CA ALA A 155 -3.90 7.89 15.37
C ALA A 155 -3.04 8.32 14.17
N THR A 156 -1.82 7.79 14.08
CA THR A 156 -0.88 8.01 12.97
C THR A 156 -0.89 6.85 11.97
N ALA A 157 -1.98 6.10 11.87
CA ALA A 157 -2.17 5.12 10.80
C ALA A 157 -3.04 5.74 9.70
N ILE A 158 -3.02 5.15 8.50
CA ILE A 158 -3.77 5.69 7.35
C ILE A 158 -5.27 5.87 7.66
N ASP A 159 -5.90 4.92 8.35
CA ASP A 159 -7.31 4.99 8.75
C ASP A 159 -7.57 6.05 9.82
N GLY A 160 -6.59 6.35 10.67
CA GLY A 160 -6.61 7.51 11.57
C GLY A 160 -6.57 8.82 10.79
N PHE A 161 -5.58 8.98 9.91
CA PHE A 161 -5.46 10.17 9.07
C PHE A 161 -6.68 10.38 8.16
N THR A 162 -7.29 9.31 7.65
CA THR A 162 -8.48 9.38 6.79
C THR A 162 -9.65 10.11 7.47
N VAL A 163 -9.86 9.86 8.77
CA VAL A 163 -10.87 10.57 9.55
C VAL A 163 -10.39 11.98 9.92
N GLN A 164 -9.14 12.10 10.34
CA GLN A 164 -8.58 13.38 10.79
C GLN A 164 -8.54 14.44 9.69
N THR A 165 -8.22 14.07 8.45
CA THR A 165 -8.23 14.99 7.31
C THR A 165 -9.64 15.49 6.99
N LEU A 166 -10.65 14.63 7.08
CA LEU A 166 -12.06 15.04 6.95
C LEU A 166 -12.48 16.01 8.06
N LEU A 167 -12.09 15.74 9.31
CA LEU A 167 -12.38 16.63 10.43
C LEU A 167 -11.70 18.00 10.25
N SER A 168 -10.46 18.00 9.76
CA SER A 168 -9.71 19.23 9.45
C SER A 168 -10.37 20.04 8.33
N ASP A 169 -10.76 19.39 7.22
CA ASP A 169 -11.48 20.04 6.12
C ASP A 169 -12.82 20.64 6.59
N ALA A 170 -13.47 20.00 7.56
CA ALA A 170 -14.69 20.50 8.19
C ALA A 170 -14.45 21.64 9.20
N GLY A 171 -13.21 22.10 9.37
CA GLY A 171 -12.84 23.17 10.29
C GLY A 171 -12.82 22.76 11.77
N MET A 172 -12.79 21.46 12.04
CA MET A 172 -12.76 20.90 13.39
C MET A 172 -11.35 20.47 13.79
N ASP A 173 -11.09 20.39 15.10
CA ASP A 173 -9.82 19.89 15.61
C ASP A 173 -9.70 18.37 15.34
N PRO A 174 -8.72 17.92 14.54
CA PRO A 174 -8.62 16.52 14.08
C PRO A 174 -8.38 15.54 15.22
N LEU A 175 -7.80 15.99 16.34
CA LEU A 175 -7.42 15.13 17.46
C LEU A 175 -8.50 15.02 18.53
N SER A 176 -9.39 16.02 18.62
CA SER A 176 -10.34 16.13 19.74
C SER A 176 -11.80 16.24 19.34
N ALA A 177 -12.13 16.50 18.06
CA ALA A 177 -13.51 16.57 17.60
C ALA A 177 -14.25 15.23 17.72
N ALA A 178 -13.55 14.11 17.50
CA ALA A 178 -14.07 12.77 17.73
C ALA A 178 -13.04 11.88 18.46
N THR A 179 -13.52 10.94 19.27
CA THR A 179 -12.68 10.04 20.05
C THR A 179 -12.22 8.86 19.20
N LEU A 180 -10.91 8.72 19.00
CA LEU A 180 -10.34 7.52 18.38
C LEU A 180 -10.41 6.33 19.35
N VAL A 181 -10.97 5.21 18.90
CA VAL A 181 -10.95 3.93 19.60
C VAL A 181 -10.10 2.91 18.82
N PRO A 182 -9.00 2.40 19.38
CA PRO A 182 -8.03 1.61 18.62
C PRO A 182 -8.44 0.14 18.47
N PHE A 183 -8.41 -0.39 17.24
CA PHE A 183 -8.58 -1.82 16.94
C PHE A 183 -7.50 -2.33 15.98
N ARG A 184 -7.31 -3.65 15.86
CA ARG A 184 -6.24 -4.22 15.03
C ARG A 184 -6.76 -4.74 13.69
N GLY A 185 -6.57 -3.95 12.63
CA GLY A 185 -6.86 -4.31 11.24
C GLY A 185 -8.34 -4.15 10.83
N GLY A 186 -8.58 -4.11 9.51
CA GLY A 186 -9.87 -3.78 8.90
C GLY A 186 -11.07 -4.56 9.44
N GLY A 187 -10.95 -5.88 9.58
CA GLY A 187 -12.07 -6.71 10.10
C GLY A 187 -12.44 -6.40 11.55
N ALA A 188 -11.47 -6.06 12.41
CA ALA A 188 -11.75 -5.67 13.80
C ALA A 188 -12.39 -4.28 13.86
N LEU A 189 -11.99 -3.37 12.98
CA LEU A 189 -12.59 -2.03 12.84
C LEU A 189 -14.05 -2.14 12.38
N ALA A 190 -14.31 -2.91 11.32
CA ALA A 190 -15.67 -3.15 10.83
C ALA A 190 -16.57 -3.78 11.90
N THR A 191 -16.05 -4.78 12.63
CA THR A 191 -16.78 -5.42 13.74
C THR A 191 -17.08 -4.44 14.89
N ALA A 192 -16.18 -3.48 15.16
CA ALA A 192 -16.39 -2.48 16.19
C ALA A 192 -17.59 -1.57 15.86
N LEU A 193 -17.73 -1.17 14.59
CA LEU A 193 -18.89 -0.41 14.14
C LEU A 193 -20.17 -1.25 14.21
N LEU A 194 -20.17 -2.47 13.68
CA LEU A 194 -21.34 -3.38 13.75
C LEU A 194 -21.78 -3.69 15.19
N GLY A 195 -20.84 -3.73 16.12
CA GLY A 195 -21.09 -3.96 17.53
C GLY A 195 -21.57 -2.71 18.30
N GLY A 196 -21.65 -1.55 17.65
CA GLY A 196 -21.99 -0.28 18.29
C GLY A 196 -20.95 0.20 19.30
N HIS A 197 -19.67 -0.17 19.11
CA HIS A 197 -18.57 0.30 19.96
C HIS A 197 -18.01 1.66 19.54
N VAL A 198 -18.29 2.06 18.30
CA VAL A 198 -17.96 3.36 17.71
C VAL A 198 -19.14 3.82 16.86
N ASP A 199 -19.20 5.11 16.54
CA ASP A 199 -20.29 5.70 15.77
C ASP A 199 -20.03 5.67 14.26
N PHE A 200 -18.77 5.79 13.84
CA PHE A 200 -18.36 5.77 12.43
C PHE A 200 -16.93 5.25 12.25
N LEU A 201 -16.51 5.04 11.00
CA LEU A 201 -15.13 4.73 10.64
C LEU A 201 -14.85 5.16 9.20
N ALA A 202 -13.56 5.25 8.85
CA ALA A 202 -13.14 5.36 7.46
C ALA A 202 -11.97 4.41 7.18
N ILE A 203 -12.23 3.32 6.44
CA ILE A 203 -11.24 2.25 6.18
C ILE A 203 -11.30 1.77 4.73
N ALA A 204 -10.33 0.93 4.33
CA ALA A 204 -10.26 0.37 2.98
C ALA A 204 -11.56 -0.31 2.55
N ALA A 205 -12.00 -0.03 1.31
CA ALA A 205 -13.28 -0.45 0.78
C ALA A 205 -13.53 -1.96 0.89
N GLY A 206 -12.54 -2.79 0.54
CA GLY A 206 -12.67 -4.26 0.63
C GLY A 206 -12.97 -4.81 2.04
N SER A 207 -12.74 -4.03 3.10
CA SER A 207 -13.15 -4.42 4.47
C SER A 207 -14.61 -4.10 4.78
N LEU A 208 -15.23 -3.18 4.04
CA LEU A 208 -16.60 -2.71 4.28
C LEU A 208 -17.59 -3.22 3.25
N MET A 209 -17.17 -3.47 2.01
CA MET A 209 -18.06 -3.88 0.91
C MET A 209 -18.99 -5.05 1.29
N PRO A 210 -18.53 -6.15 1.92
CA PRO A 210 -19.44 -7.23 2.31
C PRO A 210 -20.56 -6.77 3.27
N HIS A 211 -20.26 -5.81 4.15
CA HIS A 211 -21.22 -5.26 5.11
C HIS A 211 -22.16 -4.25 4.47
N ILE A 212 -21.66 -3.43 3.56
CA ILE A 212 -22.44 -2.49 2.76
C ILE A 212 -23.42 -3.25 1.85
N GLU A 213 -22.95 -4.28 1.15
CA GLU A 213 -23.78 -5.13 0.27
C GLU A 213 -24.86 -5.90 1.04
N SER A 214 -24.56 -6.31 2.27
CA SER A 214 -25.55 -6.96 3.15
C SER A 214 -26.56 -5.98 3.74
N GLY A 215 -26.31 -4.67 3.65
CA GLY A 215 -27.13 -3.62 4.25
C GLY A 215 -26.89 -3.41 5.74
N ASP A 216 -25.81 -3.95 6.32
CA ASP A 216 -25.47 -3.78 7.74
C ASP A 216 -24.73 -2.44 8.00
N MET A 217 -24.19 -1.81 6.95
CA MET A 217 -23.50 -0.52 7.00
C MET A 217 -23.94 0.39 5.88
N ARG A 218 -23.89 1.70 6.14
CA ARG A 218 -24.19 2.76 5.18
C ARG A 218 -22.91 3.50 4.81
N PRO A 219 -22.48 3.45 3.54
CA PRO A 219 -21.39 4.28 3.04
C PRO A 219 -21.86 5.72 2.88
N LEU A 220 -21.08 6.68 3.38
CA LEU A 220 -21.39 8.10 3.31
C LEU A 220 -20.50 8.83 2.30
N MET A 221 -19.24 8.37 2.14
CA MET A 221 -18.25 9.00 1.27
C MET A 221 -17.20 7.98 0.82
N VAL A 222 -16.68 8.17 -0.38
CA VAL A 222 -15.50 7.43 -0.88
C VAL A 222 -14.29 8.35 -0.94
N TYR A 223 -13.14 7.84 -0.51
CA TYR A 223 -11.83 8.44 -0.68
C TYR A 223 -11.17 7.79 -1.91
N ALA A 224 -11.48 8.34 -3.08
CA ALA A 224 -10.97 7.92 -4.37
C ALA A 224 -11.10 9.08 -5.38
N PRO A 225 -10.32 9.07 -6.49
CA PRO A 225 -10.41 10.10 -7.52
C PRO A 225 -11.78 10.19 -8.19
N GLU A 226 -12.47 9.06 -8.29
CA GLU A 226 -13.80 8.95 -8.89
C GLU A 226 -14.67 8.02 -8.03
N ARG A 227 -15.99 8.12 -8.20
CA ARG A 227 -16.93 7.21 -7.52
C ARG A 227 -16.62 5.77 -7.91
N MET A 228 -16.81 4.85 -6.96
CA MET A 228 -16.67 3.43 -7.25
C MET A 228 -17.85 2.93 -8.06
N ASP A 229 -17.61 2.11 -9.08
CA ASP A 229 -18.68 1.48 -9.87
C ASP A 229 -19.65 0.65 -9.02
N SER A 230 -19.15 0.07 -7.92
CA SER A 230 -19.95 -0.68 -6.95
C SER A 230 -20.78 0.21 -6.02
N LEU A 231 -20.48 1.51 -5.93
CA LEU A 231 -21.15 2.51 -5.10
C LEU A 231 -21.41 3.81 -5.88
N PRO A 232 -22.15 3.76 -7.00
CA PRO A 232 -22.29 4.89 -7.92
C PRO A 232 -23.02 6.09 -7.31
N ASP A 233 -23.82 5.86 -6.27
CA ASP A 233 -24.59 6.89 -5.57
C ASP A 233 -23.81 7.56 -4.43
N VAL A 234 -22.69 6.97 -3.99
CA VAL A 234 -21.89 7.49 -2.88
C VAL A 234 -20.90 8.53 -3.43
N PRO A 235 -20.89 9.77 -2.90
CA PRO A 235 -20.02 10.82 -3.41
C PRO A 235 -18.55 10.59 -3.02
N THR A 236 -17.63 11.19 -3.78
CA THR A 236 -16.22 11.29 -3.37
C THR A 236 -15.98 12.46 -2.42
N ALA A 237 -14.88 12.44 -1.68
CA ALA A 237 -14.44 13.58 -0.89
C ALA A 237 -14.26 14.86 -1.73
N GLU A 238 -13.72 14.73 -2.95
CA GLU A 238 -13.54 15.86 -3.87
C GLU A 238 -14.88 16.45 -4.34
N GLU A 239 -15.88 15.62 -4.64
CA GLU A 239 -17.23 16.08 -5.01
C GLU A 239 -17.91 16.89 -3.89
N LEU A 240 -17.57 16.59 -2.63
CA LEU A 240 -18.06 17.30 -1.45
C LEU A 240 -17.20 18.50 -1.04
N GLY A 241 -16.06 18.72 -1.70
CA GLY A 241 -15.15 19.83 -1.42
C GLY A 241 -14.19 19.58 -0.24
N TYR A 242 -13.98 18.33 0.15
CA TYR A 242 -13.01 17.94 1.19
C TYR A 242 -11.67 17.59 0.54
N GLU A 243 -10.88 18.63 0.23
CA GLU A 243 -9.63 18.53 -0.54
C GLU A 243 -8.52 17.75 0.18
N LEU A 244 -8.39 17.89 1.50
CA LEU A 244 -7.38 17.17 2.27
C LEU A 244 -7.75 15.70 2.44
N ALA A 245 -9.04 15.44 2.69
CA ALA A 245 -9.60 14.09 2.71
C ALA A 245 -9.40 13.39 1.35
N GLY A 246 -9.66 14.07 0.24
CA GLY A 246 -9.53 13.53 -1.12
C GLY A 246 -8.11 13.05 -1.49
N GLN A 247 -7.09 13.51 -0.78
CA GLN A 247 -5.70 13.08 -0.99
C GLN A 247 -5.34 11.77 -0.27
N VAL A 248 -6.17 11.32 0.69
CA VAL A 248 -5.92 10.08 1.43
C VAL A 248 -6.42 8.89 0.63
N VAL A 249 -5.51 8.12 0.06
CA VAL A 249 -5.82 6.87 -0.64
C VAL A 249 -4.81 5.79 -0.26
N GLY A 250 -5.30 4.57 -0.07
CA GLY A 250 -4.40 3.43 0.09
C GLY A 250 -3.67 3.12 -1.21
N TRP A 251 -2.48 2.53 -1.13
CA TRP A 251 -1.79 2.04 -2.33
C TRP A 251 -0.89 0.85 -2.01
N SER A 252 -0.52 0.11 -3.05
CA SER A 252 0.60 -0.83 -3.03
C SER A 252 1.51 -0.65 -4.23
N ALA A 253 2.75 -1.09 -4.06
CA ALA A 253 3.81 -0.98 -5.04
C ALA A 253 4.79 -2.15 -4.91
N LEU A 254 5.60 -2.36 -5.94
CA LEU A 254 6.72 -3.28 -5.91
C LEU A 254 8.02 -2.50 -5.73
N TYR A 255 8.69 -2.72 -4.61
CA TYR A 255 10.02 -2.13 -4.33
C TYR A 255 11.07 -3.24 -4.30
N GLY A 256 12.32 -2.85 -4.57
CA GLY A 256 13.49 -3.66 -4.28
C GLY A 256 14.45 -2.97 -3.31
N PRO A 257 15.50 -3.67 -2.87
CA PRO A 257 16.63 -3.07 -2.17
C PRO A 257 17.21 -1.87 -2.96
N PRO A 258 17.91 -0.95 -2.28
CA PRO A 258 18.55 0.17 -2.95
C PRO A 258 19.63 -0.33 -3.92
N ASN A 259 19.81 0.38 -5.03
CA ASN A 259 20.81 0.08 -6.07
C ASN A 259 20.60 -1.23 -6.82
N LEU A 260 19.34 -1.61 -7.13
CA LEU A 260 19.09 -2.74 -8.04
C LEU A 260 19.78 -2.52 -9.40
N PRO A 261 20.39 -3.57 -10.00
CA PRO A 261 20.94 -3.52 -11.34
C PRO A 261 19.88 -3.17 -12.38
N GLU A 262 20.29 -2.42 -13.41
CA GLU A 262 19.43 -2.01 -14.53
C GLU A 262 18.74 -3.21 -15.22
N GLU A 263 19.39 -4.37 -15.28
CA GLU A 263 18.79 -5.61 -15.82
C GLU A 263 17.58 -6.07 -15.00
N VAL A 264 17.63 -5.98 -13.67
CA VAL A 264 16.51 -6.35 -12.78
C VAL A 264 15.37 -5.36 -12.95
N VAL A 265 15.68 -4.06 -12.96
CA VAL A 265 14.68 -3.00 -13.15
C VAL A 265 13.96 -3.17 -14.48
N THR A 266 14.72 -3.30 -15.57
CA THR A 266 14.15 -3.50 -16.93
C THR A 266 13.32 -4.77 -17.03
N THR A 267 13.72 -5.85 -16.33
CA THR A 267 12.94 -7.10 -16.30
C THR A 267 11.59 -6.88 -15.62
N TRP A 268 11.58 -6.23 -14.45
CA TRP A 268 10.34 -5.95 -13.74
C TRP A 268 9.46 -4.91 -14.43
N ASP A 269 10.03 -3.91 -15.10
CA ASP A 269 9.27 -2.98 -15.94
C ASP A 269 8.49 -3.75 -17.02
N GLY A 270 9.14 -4.69 -17.69
CA GLY A 270 8.50 -5.56 -18.69
C GLY A 270 7.44 -6.48 -18.08
N VAL A 271 7.72 -7.12 -16.95
CA VAL A 271 6.76 -7.99 -16.25
C VAL A 271 5.54 -7.20 -15.78
N LEU A 272 5.74 -6.02 -15.19
CA LEU A 272 4.65 -5.17 -14.73
C LEU A 272 3.80 -4.66 -15.90
N ALA A 273 4.41 -4.30 -17.03
CA ALA A 273 3.66 -3.93 -18.22
C ALA A 273 2.69 -5.05 -18.69
N GLU A 274 3.14 -6.31 -18.69
CA GLU A 274 2.28 -7.46 -19.03
C GLU A 274 1.22 -7.74 -17.94
N VAL A 275 1.58 -7.60 -16.67
CA VAL A 275 0.63 -7.77 -15.54
C VAL A 275 -0.47 -6.72 -15.56
N ALA A 276 -0.18 -5.49 -16.01
CA ALA A 276 -1.15 -4.41 -16.13
C ALA A 276 -2.34 -4.79 -17.04
N GLU A 277 -2.10 -5.64 -18.04
CA GLU A 277 -3.10 -6.12 -19.00
C GLU A 277 -3.70 -7.49 -18.61
N SER A 278 -3.23 -8.11 -17.52
CA SER A 278 -3.68 -9.43 -17.11
C SER A 278 -5.09 -9.41 -16.51
N ASP A 279 -6.01 -10.18 -17.11
CA ASP A 279 -7.35 -10.43 -16.55
C ASP A 279 -7.28 -10.93 -15.11
N THR A 280 -6.26 -11.73 -14.77
CA THR A 280 -6.07 -12.24 -13.41
C THR A 280 -5.78 -11.10 -12.46
N TRP A 281 -4.87 -10.19 -12.81
CA TRP A 281 -4.54 -9.04 -11.95
C TRP A 281 -5.76 -8.12 -11.78
N LEU A 282 -6.39 -7.73 -12.90
CA LEU A 282 -7.50 -6.80 -12.93
C LEU A 282 -8.71 -7.32 -12.14
N SER A 283 -9.10 -8.58 -12.35
CA SER A 283 -10.22 -9.19 -11.61
C SER A 283 -9.90 -9.31 -10.12
N ARG A 284 -8.67 -9.66 -9.75
CA ARG A 284 -8.29 -9.78 -8.34
C ARG A 284 -8.27 -8.42 -7.63
N ALA A 285 -7.82 -7.37 -8.32
CA ALA A 285 -7.89 -6.00 -7.80
C ALA A 285 -9.34 -5.57 -7.57
N ASP A 286 -10.21 -5.79 -8.57
CA ASP A 286 -11.64 -5.48 -8.50
C ASP A 286 -12.36 -6.23 -7.37
N ASP A 287 -12.08 -7.54 -7.20
CA ASP A 287 -12.61 -8.36 -6.09
C ASP A 287 -12.30 -7.77 -4.70
N ARG A 288 -11.23 -6.96 -4.59
CA ARG A 288 -10.82 -6.28 -3.34
C ARG A 288 -11.31 -4.84 -3.26
N GLY A 289 -11.96 -4.33 -4.30
CA GLY A 289 -12.29 -2.91 -4.48
C GLY A 289 -11.06 -2.04 -4.73
N SER A 290 -9.95 -2.62 -5.19
CA SER A 290 -8.72 -1.91 -5.57
C SER A 290 -8.72 -1.58 -7.07
N ILE A 291 -8.02 -0.51 -7.44
CA ILE A 291 -7.88 -0.05 -8.82
C ILE A 291 -6.43 -0.26 -9.24
N SER A 292 -6.18 -0.95 -10.35
CA SER A 292 -4.82 -1.12 -10.88
C SER A 292 -4.20 0.23 -11.24
N THR A 293 -2.96 0.46 -10.84
CA THR A 293 -2.19 1.68 -11.17
C THR A 293 -0.91 1.37 -11.94
N ILE A 294 -0.69 0.11 -12.30
CA ILE A 294 0.53 -0.31 -12.98
C ILE A 294 0.69 0.50 -14.29
N GLY A 295 1.84 1.15 -14.44
CA GLY A 295 2.16 1.98 -15.60
C GLY A 295 1.48 3.35 -15.64
N SER A 296 0.59 3.68 -14.70
CA SER A 296 -0.11 4.97 -14.65
C SER A 296 0.44 5.95 -13.60
N VAL A 297 1.22 5.46 -12.64
CA VAL A 297 1.79 6.26 -11.55
C VAL A 297 3.31 6.10 -11.52
N ASP A 298 4.03 7.22 -11.55
CA ASP A 298 5.46 7.25 -11.25
C ASP A 298 5.66 7.05 -9.75
N MET A 299 6.06 5.83 -9.37
CA MET A 299 6.03 5.43 -7.96
C MET A 299 7.09 6.14 -7.12
N ALA A 300 8.22 6.55 -7.70
CA ALA A 300 9.23 7.31 -6.98
C ALA A 300 8.70 8.69 -6.58
N THR A 301 8.17 9.44 -7.56
CA THR A 301 7.53 10.74 -7.32
C THR A 301 6.36 10.62 -6.34
N TYR A 302 5.49 9.62 -6.54
CA TYR A 302 4.33 9.44 -5.69
C TYR A 302 4.71 9.06 -4.24
N ALA A 303 5.78 8.28 -4.04
CA ALA A 303 6.27 7.96 -2.70
C ALA A 303 6.80 9.21 -1.95
N GLU A 304 7.51 10.09 -2.66
CA GLU A 304 7.98 11.38 -2.15
C GLU A 304 6.79 12.26 -1.74
N GLU A 305 5.83 12.46 -2.64
CA GLU A 305 4.61 13.23 -2.38
C GLU A 305 3.82 12.69 -1.18
N GLN A 306 3.71 11.36 -1.07
CA GLN A 306 3.05 10.72 0.07
C GLN A 306 3.83 10.94 1.38
N TYR A 307 5.16 10.84 1.36
CA TYR A 307 5.97 11.13 2.53
C TYR A 307 5.79 12.58 2.98
N GLU A 308 5.89 13.54 2.06
CA GLU A 308 5.73 14.97 2.34
C GLU A 308 4.32 15.28 2.86
N PHE A 309 3.30 14.68 2.25
CA PHE A 309 1.90 14.83 2.67
C PHE A 309 1.70 14.39 4.12
N TYR A 310 2.11 13.17 4.48
CA TYR A 310 1.94 12.68 5.86
C TYR A 310 2.86 13.38 6.85
N ARG A 311 4.04 13.87 6.42
CA ARG A 311 4.92 14.68 7.27
C ARG A 311 4.24 16.01 7.60
N GLY A 312 3.68 16.68 6.59
CA GLY A 312 2.90 17.90 6.76
C GLY A 312 1.70 17.72 7.68
N LEU A 313 0.91 16.65 7.48
CA LEU A 313 -0.20 16.32 8.39
C LEU A 313 0.28 16.08 9.83
N ALA A 314 1.40 15.39 10.01
CA ALA A 314 1.91 15.11 11.35
C ALA A 314 2.40 16.37 12.07
N GLU A 315 3.00 17.31 11.35
CA GLU A 315 3.39 18.63 11.90
C GLU A 315 2.14 19.49 12.17
N GLU A 316 1.21 19.57 11.22
CA GLU A 316 -0.01 20.38 11.33
C GLU A 316 -0.92 19.90 12.46
N PHE A 317 -1.10 18.59 12.60
CA PHE A 317 -1.95 18.00 13.65
C PHE A 317 -1.21 17.90 15.00
N GLY A 318 0.08 18.25 15.06
CA GLY A 318 0.86 18.29 16.31
C GLY A 318 1.35 16.92 16.80
N TYR A 319 1.50 15.95 15.90
CA TYR A 319 2.21 14.70 16.18
C TYR A 319 3.74 14.88 16.20
N LEU A 320 4.25 15.89 15.48
CA LEU A 320 5.66 16.27 15.42
C LEU A 320 5.84 17.74 15.82
N GLU A 321 7.02 18.06 16.36
CA GLU A 321 7.43 19.42 16.75
C GLU A 321 8.09 20.20 15.61
#